data_AF-A0A967ADA7-F1
#
_entry.id   AF-A0A967ADA7-F1
#
_cell.length_a   1.000
_cell.length_b   1.000
_cell.length_c   1.000
_cell.angle_alpha   90.00
_cell.angle_beta   90.00
_cell.angle_gamma   90.00
#
_symmetry.space_group_name_H-M   'P 1'
#
loop_
_entity.id
_entity.type
_entity.pdbx_description
1 polymer ?
#
loop_
_entity_poly.entity_id
_entity_poly.type
_entity_poly.pdbx_seq_one_letter_code
_entity_poly.pdbx_strand_id
1 'polypeptide(L)'
;MNRFFLLSLLFFNLVAVSQPLLFNQQHNEALDFGLSEKEIEAYKSKGYLEVFNEKKHNTKLAKKLFNKKVGKSHTQKGRTENTIYTVVAEAKNKHYRVDYIFLDGNKYDYEQIQKIRKKVKQLLDDGVKFESVARQYSMDRNSTRGGDSGWFKKEKTTADFYNAITNPKYLANETFEIDLPEKNWYYLVRKNYTPTSLNEILILVEKESLR
;
A
#
# COMPACT_ATOMS: atom_id res chain seq x y z
N MET A 1 29.73 43.78 -24.13
CA MET A 1 29.82 42.37 -23.69
C MET A 1 28.47 41.96 -23.12
N ASN A 2 27.59 41.43 -23.97
CA ASN A 2 26.27 40.93 -23.56
C ASN A 2 26.41 39.54 -22.96
N ARG A 3 26.09 39.38 -21.67
CA ARG A 3 25.96 38.07 -21.03
C ARG A 3 24.51 37.62 -21.14
N PHE A 4 24.25 36.69 -22.04
CA PHE A 4 22.98 35.97 -22.12
C PHE A 4 22.83 35.08 -20.87
N PHE A 5 21.79 35.32 -20.09
CA PHE A 5 21.37 34.46 -18.98
C PHE A 5 20.43 33.39 -19.57
N LEU A 6 20.92 32.16 -19.73
CA LEU A 6 20.09 31.01 -20.10
C LEU A 6 19.36 30.54 -18.83
N LEU A 7 18.10 30.97 -18.68
CA LEU A 7 17.19 30.44 -17.68
C LEU A 7 16.67 29.07 -18.18
N SER A 8 17.32 28.00 -17.76
CA SER A 8 16.85 26.63 -17.99
C SER A 8 15.58 26.38 -17.16
N LEU A 9 14.41 26.57 -17.77
CA LEU A 9 13.15 26.05 -17.23
C LEU A 9 13.18 24.51 -17.25
N LEU A 10 13.51 23.92 -16.11
CA LEU A 10 13.26 22.51 -15.84
C LEU A 10 11.74 22.29 -15.71
N PHE A 11 11.10 21.94 -16.81
CA PHE A 11 9.77 21.35 -16.79
C PHE A 11 9.85 19.98 -16.11
N PHE A 12 9.56 19.95 -14.80
CA PHE A 12 9.21 18.71 -14.12
C PHE A 12 7.89 18.23 -14.74
N ASN A 13 7.99 17.28 -15.66
CA ASN A 13 6.86 16.46 -16.06
C ASN A 13 6.42 15.65 -14.84
N LEU A 14 5.47 16.19 -14.08
CA LEU A 14 4.65 15.41 -13.15
C LEU A 14 3.81 14.46 -14.00
N VAL A 15 4.37 13.28 -14.29
CA VAL A 15 3.53 12.14 -14.64
C VAL A 15 2.78 11.78 -13.36
N ALA A 16 1.59 12.38 -13.19
CA ALA A 16 0.63 11.99 -12.18
C ALA A 16 0.13 10.59 -12.52
N VAL A 17 0.94 9.59 -12.19
CA VAL A 17 0.51 8.21 -12.15
C VAL A 17 -0.48 8.11 -11.00
N SER A 18 -1.77 8.20 -11.33
CA SER A 18 -2.87 7.89 -10.40
C SER A 18 -2.63 6.50 -9.82
N GLN A 19 -2.16 6.47 -8.57
CA GLN A 19 -2.23 5.26 -7.77
C GLN A 19 -3.71 5.05 -7.39
N PRO A 20 -4.18 3.81 -7.25
CA PRO A 20 -5.48 3.58 -6.63
C PRO A 20 -5.48 4.16 -5.21
N LEU A 21 -6.23 5.23 -5.01
CA LEU A 21 -6.36 5.89 -3.72
C LEU A 21 -6.86 4.93 -2.62
N LEU A 22 -7.57 3.85 -2.97
CA LEU A 22 -8.21 2.96 -2.00
C LEU A 22 -7.26 2.43 -0.92
N PHE A 23 -6.07 1.92 -1.27
CA PHE A 23 -5.13 1.35 -0.29
C PHE A 23 -4.02 2.31 0.14
N ASN A 24 -4.15 3.59 -0.22
CA ASN A 24 -3.20 4.64 0.11
C ASN A 24 -3.89 5.86 0.73
N GLN A 25 -4.90 5.61 1.58
CA GLN A 25 -5.53 6.68 2.35
C GLN A 25 -4.47 7.37 3.23
N GLN A 26 -4.60 8.70 3.38
CA GLN A 26 -3.69 9.48 4.20
C GLN A 26 -3.80 9.03 5.65
N HIS A 27 -2.70 8.53 6.19
CA HIS A 27 -2.60 8.08 7.56
C HIS A 27 -1.14 8.18 8.00
N ASN A 28 -0.90 8.79 9.16
CA ASN A 28 0.43 8.83 9.74
C ASN A 28 0.70 7.50 10.44
N GLU A 29 1.32 6.57 9.73
CA GLU A 29 1.55 5.20 10.21
C GLU A 29 2.41 5.12 11.48
N ALA A 30 3.16 6.18 11.83
CA ALA A 30 3.91 6.22 13.07
C ALA A 30 3.01 6.31 14.32
N LEU A 31 1.76 6.78 14.17
CA LEU A 31 0.77 6.79 15.25
C LEU A 31 0.37 5.36 15.66
N ASP A 32 0.48 4.39 14.74
CA ASP A 32 0.17 2.97 15.01
C ASP A 32 1.16 2.32 15.98
N PHE A 33 2.21 3.03 16.36
CA PHE A 33 3.24 2.62 17.31
C PHE A 33 3.08 3.27 18.69
N GLY A 34 2.00 4.04 18.90
CA GLY A 34 1.73 4.71 20.17
C GLY A 34 2.58 5.96 20.42
N LEU A 35 3.27 6.47 19.41
CA LEU A 35 4.02 7.73 19.49
C LEU A 35 3.07 8.93 19.41
N SER A 36 3.36 9.97 20.18
CA SER A 36 2.72 11.28 20.04
C SER A 36 3.20 12.01 18.78
N GLU A 37 2.41 12.97 18.30
CA GLU A 37 2.80 13.81 17.16
C GLU A 37 4.12 14.55 17.41
N LYS A 38 4.36 14.98 18.66
CA LYS A 38 5.60 15.65 19.06
C LYS A 38 6.82 14.73 18.94
N GLU A 39 6.69 13.47 19.33
CA GLU A 39 7.77 12.48 19.18
C GLU A 39 8.03 12.18 17.70
N ILE A 40 6.97 12.04 16.91
CA ILE A 40 7.07 11.82 15.47
C ILE A 40 7.81 12.98 14.79
N GLU A 41 7.46 14.22 15.12
CA GLU A 41 8.11 15.40 14.56
C GLU A 41 9.58 15.50 14.99
N ALA A 42 9.89 15.16 16.24
CA ALA A 42 11.27 15.09 16.71
C ALA A 42 12.11 14.09 15.91
N TYR A 43 11.55 12.95 15.52
CA TYR A 43 12.23 12.00 14.63
C TYR A 43 12.34 12.52 13.19
N LYS A 44 11.27 13.11 12.65
CA LYS A 44 11.28 13.69 11.30
C LYS A 44 12.26 14.84 11.13
N SER A 45 12.61 15.54 12.22
CA SER A 45 13.64 16.58 12.19
C SER A 45 15.06 16.04 11.92
N LYS A 46 15.30 14.74 12.15
CA LYS A 46 16.60 14.08 11.97
C LYS A 46 16.71 13.29 10.67
N GLY A 47 15.59 12.80 10.16
CA GLY A 47 15.53 11.91 9.01
C GLY A 47 14.08 11.61 8.62
N TYR A 48 13.85 10.52 7.90
CA TYR A 48 12.48 10.09 7.58
C TYR A 48 12.12 8.81 8.33
N LEU A 49 10.83 8.63 8.55
CA LEU A 49 10.27 7.44 9.19
C LEU A 49 9.73 6.47 8.15
N GLU A 50 10.02 5.19 8.33
CA GLU A 50 9.55 4.12 7.44
C GLU A 50 9.06 2.92 8.28
N VAL A 51 7.90 2.38 7.90
CA VAL A 51 7.31 1.21 8.56
C VAL A 51 7.71 -0.06 7.83
N PHE A 52 8.33 -0.97 8.57
CA PHE A 52 8.68 -2.29 8.10
C PHE A 52 7.72 -3.31 8.72
N ASN A 53 6.96 -4.04 7.91
CA ASN A 53 6.25 -5.25 8.34
C ASN A 53 6.92 -6.53 7.81
N GLU A 54 6.79 -7.62 8.58
CA GLU A 54 7.45 -8.91 8.35
C GLU A 54 7.09 -9.61 7.02
N LYS A 55 5.93 -9.30 6.43
CA LYS A 55 5.49 -9.91 5.17
C LYS A 55 6.00 -9.16 3.94
N LYS A 56 6.03 -7.83 4.00
CA LYS A 56 6.45 -6.95 2.90
C LYS A 56 7.98 -6.78 2.87
N HIS A 57 8.65 -6.82 4.01
CA HIS A 57 10.08 -6.57 4.12
C HIS A 57 10.84 -7.82 4.56
N ASN A 58 11.35 -8.58 3.58
CA ASN A 58 12.06 -9.85 3.81
C ASN A 58 13.55 -9.79 3.40
N THR A 59 14.07 -8.61 3.09
CA THR A 59 15.46 -8.41 2.68
C THR A 59 16.42 -8.75 3.81
N LYS A 60 17.70 -8.98 3.49
CA LYS A 60 18.75 -9.21 4.51
C LYS A 60 18.82 -8.06 5.52
N LEU A 61 18.62 -6.82 5.08
CA LEU A 61 18.56 -5.65 5.95
C LEU A 61 17.33 -5.72 6.87
N ALA A 62 16.15 -5.94 6.32
CA ALA A 62 14.91 -6.03 7.11
C ALA A 62 15.01 -7.10 8.19
N LYS A 63 15.49 -8.30 7.85
CA LYS A 63 15.71 -9.39 8.82
C LYS A 63 16.67 -8.97 9.96
N LYS A 64 17.73 -8.23 9.65
CA LYS A 64 18.63 -7.68 10.68
C LYS A 64 17.94 -6.65 11.57
N LEU A 65 17.07 -5.81 11.00
CA LEU A 65 16.34 -4.78 11.74
C LEU A 65 15.27 -5.39 12.65
N PHE A 66 14.52 -6.40 12.20
CA PHE A 66 13.55 -7.10 13.05
C PHE A 66 14.18 -7.81 14.25
N ASN A 67 15.45 -8.21 14.15
CA ASN A 67 16.18 -8.83 15.26
C ASN A 67 16.81 -7.80 16.22
N LYS A 68 16.68 -6.50 15.96
CA LYS A 68 17.20 -5.44 16.83
C LYS A 68 16.14 -5.00 17.83
N LYS A 69 16.59 -4.71 19.04
CA LYS A 69 15.77 -4.04 20.06
C LYS A 69 15.54 -2.58 19.67
N VAL A 70 14.41 -2.03 20.12
CA VAL A 70 14.12 -0.59 20.06
C VAL A 70 15.32 0.22 20.62
N GLY A 71 15.63 1.32 19.95
CA GLY A 71 16.78 2.20 20.21
C GLY A 71 18.11 1.72 19.59
N LYS A 72 18.16 0.56 18.92
CA LYS A 72 19.37 0.07 18.26
C LYS A 72 19.37 0.34 16.77
N SER A 73 20.56 0.61 16.23
CA SER A 73 20.75 1.00 14.83
C SER A 73 21.54 -0.01 14.01
N HIS A 74 21.36 0.03 12.70
CA HIS A 74 22.22 -0.58 11.70
C HIS A 74 22.77 0.51 10.77
N THR A 75 24.08 0.57 10.60
CA THR A 75 24.70 1.46 9.62
C THR A 75 25.03 0.70 8.34
N GLN A 76 24.45 1.14 7.24
CA GLN A 76 24.82 0.72 5.90
C GLN A 76 25.81 1.73 5.32
N LYS A 77 27.04 1.28 5.09
CA LYS A 77 28.08 2.12 4.49
C LYS A 77 27.81 2.36 3.02
N GLY A 78 27.84 3.61 2.60
CA GLY A 78 27.86 4.02 1.19
C GLY A 78 29.24 4.58 0.81
N ARG A 79 29.34 5.06 -0.43
CA ARG A 79 30.59 5.66 -0.95
C ARG A 79 30.79 7.10 -0.48
N THR A 80 29.70 7.85 -0.36
CA THR A 80 29.67 9.29 -0.02
C THR A 80 28.96 9.56 1.30
N GLU A 81 28.02 8.69 1.67
CA GLU A 81 27.22 8.81 2.87
C GLU A 81 26.94 7.42 3.46
N ASN A 82 26.87 7.35 4.78
CA ASN A 82 26.29 6.23 5.49
C ASN A 82 24.79 6.42 5.61
N THR A 83 24.03 5.32 5.58
CA THR A 83 22.61 5.32 5.96
C THR A 83 22.46 4.60 7.29
N ILE A 84 21.89 5.29 8.27
CA ILE A 84 21.68 4.76 9.62
C ILE A 84 20.19 4.42 9.76
N TYR A 85 19.90 3.16 10.07
CA TYR A 85 18.56 2.64 10.29
C TYR A 85 18.38 2.37 11.78
N THR A 86 17.61 3.20 12.49
CA THR A 86 17.35 3.07 13.93
C THR A 86 15.94 2.53 14.15
N VAL A 87 15.81 1.42 14.88
CA VAL A 87 14.49 0.92 15.32
C VAL A 87 13.98 1.84 16.43
N VAL A 88 12.93 2.63 16.18
CA VAL A 88 12.42 3.60 17.16
C VAL A 88 11.19 3.11 17.90
N ALA A 89 10.43 2.19 17.31
CA ALA A 89 9.31 1.53 17.97
C ALA A 89 9.01 0.18 17.31
N GLU A 90 8.30 -0.68 18.02
CA GLU A 90 7.77 -1.95 17.54
C GLU A 90 6.29 -2.05 17.90
N ALA A 91 5.50 -2.65 17.02
CA ALA A 91 4.06 -2.82 17.22
C ALA A 91 3.59 -4.13 16.58
N LYS A 92 2.40 -4.58 16.96
CA LYS A 92 1.76 -5.75 16.36
C LYS A 92 0.36 -5.37 15.88
N ASN A 93 0.26 -5.06 14.59
CA ASN A 93 -0.94 -4.48 14.01
C ASN A 93 -1.70 -5.47 13.12
N LYS A 94 -3.04 -5.41 13.17
CA LYS A 94 -3.90 -6.31 12.42
C LYS A 94 -3.93 -5.91 10.94
N HIS A 95 -3.57 -6.85 10.08
CA HIS A 95 -3.57 -6.68 8.63
C HIS A 95 -4.60 -7.56 7.96
N TYR A 96 -5.03 -7.09 6.80
CA TYR A 96 -5.99 -7.73 5.92
C TYR A 96 -5.34 -7.91 4.55
N ARG A 97 -5.81 -8.90 3.81
CA ARG A 97 -5.41 -9.15 2.43
C ARG A 97 -6.59 -9.79 1.72
N VAL A 98 -6.87 -9.33 0.52
CA VAL A 98 -7.93 -9.84 -0.35
C VAL A 98 -7.44 -9.85 -1.79
N ASP A 99 -8.05 -10.68 -2.62
CA ASP A 99 -7.98 -10.48 -4.06
C ASP A 99 -9.13 -9.57 -4.49
N TYR A 100 -8.88 -8.68 -5.43
CA TYR A 100 -9.92 -7.84 -6.01
C TYR A 100 -9.71 -7.55 -7.50
N ILE A 101 -10.80 -7.16 -8.15
CA ILE A 101 -10.83 -6.60 -9.50
C ILE A 101 -11.48 -5.24 -9.37
N PHE A 102 -10.74 -4.19 -9.71
CA PHE A 102 -11.24 -2.82 -9.72
C PHE A 102 -11.74 -2.44 -11.10
N LEU A 103 -12.88 -1.76 -11.15
CA LEU A 103 -13.48 -1.23 -12.36
C LEU A 103 -13.76 0.27 -12.13
N ASP A 104 -13.21 1.11 -13.00
CA ASP A 104 -13.26 2.57 -12.87
C ASP A 104 -14.51 3.14 -13.56
N GLY A 105 -15.43 3.67 -12.75
CA GLY A 105 -16.66 4.29 -13.22
C GLY A 105 -16.45 5.63 -13.95
N ASN A 106 -15.25 6.22 -13.87
CA ASN A 106 -14.91 7.37 -14.69
C ASN A 106 -14.56 6.97 -16.13
N LYS A 107 -14.26 5.68 -16.36
CA LYS A 107 -13.92 5.12 -17.68
C LYS A 107 -15.09 4.40 -18.33
N TYR A 108 -15.95 3.76 -17.54
CA TYR A 108 -17.12 3.03 -18.00
C TYR A 108 -18.34 3.43 -17.17
N ASP A 109 -19.49 3.62 -17.83
CA ASP A 109 -20.73 3.88 -17.10
C ASP A 109 -21.16 2.64 -16.28
N TYR A 110 -22.11 2.84 -15.37
CA TYR A 110 -22.55 1.77 -14.48
C TYR A 110 -23.10 0.55 -15.23
N GLU A 111 -23.81 0.72 -16.35
CA GLU A 111 -24.34 -0.41 -17.13
C GLU A 111 -23.20 -1.24 -17.73
N GLN A 112 -22.17 -0.57 -18.26
CA GLN A 112 -20.96 -1.21 -18.77
C GLN A 112 -20.18 -1.92 -17.66
N ILE A 113 -20.05 -1.31 -16.48
CA ILE A 113 -19.45 -1.93 -15.30
C ILE A 113 -20.18 -3.23 -14.95
N GLN A 114 -21.52 -3.23 -14.94
CA GLN A 114 -22.32 -4.43 -14.69
C GLN A 114 -22.11 -5.51 -15.76
N LYS A 115 -21.99 -5.13 -17.04
CA LYS A 115 -21.66 -6.07 -18.12
C LYS A 115 -20.30 -6.73 -17.92
N ILE A 116 -19.29 -5.95 -17.51
CA ILE A 116 -17.96 -6.47 -17.20
C ILE A 116 -18.02 -7.42 -16.00
N ARG A 117 -18.72 -7.03 -14.92
CA ARG A 117 -18.88 -7.89 -13.73
C ARG A 117 -19.54 -9.22 -14.06
N LYS A 118 -20.62 -9.20 -14.85
CA LYS A 118 -21.29 -10.42 -15.31
C LYS A 118 -20.34 -11.32 -16.08
N LYS A 119 -19.53 -10.76 -16.99
CA LYS A 119 -18.53 -11.53 -17.74
C LYS A 119 -17.45 -12.12 -16.83
N VAL A 120 -16.94 -11.33 -15.88
CA VAL A 120 -15.95 -11.79 -14.90
C VAL A 120 -16.50 -12.93 -14.06
N LYS A 121 -17.71 -12.78 -13.50
CA LYS A 121 -18.37 -13.83 -12.71
C LYS A 121 -18.53 -15.11 -13.50
N GLN A 122 -19.02 -15.03 -14.74
CA GLN A 122 -19.12 -16.19 -15.63
C GLN A 122 -17.77 -16.91 -15.80
N LEU A 123 -16.68 -16.16 -16.05
CA LEU A 123 -15.35 -16.78 -16.19
C LEU A 123 -14.90 -17.49 -14.90
N LEU A 124 -15.21 -16.91 -13.74
CA LEU A 124 -14.89 -17.54 -12.45
C LEU A 124 -15.73 -18.80 -12.22
N ASP A 125 -17.01 -18.77 -12.57
CA ASP A 125 -17.93 -19.91 -12.49
C ASP A 125 -17.51 -21.04 -13.45
N ASP A 126 -16.98 -20.69 -14.63
CA ASP A 126 -16.39 -21.63 -15.60
C ASP A 126 -15.02 -22.19 -15.14
N GLY A 127 -14.54 -21.80 -13.95
CA GLY A 127 -13.31 -22.31 -13.35
C GLY A 127 -12.03 -21.59 -13.76
N VAL A 128 -12.12 -20.45 -14.47
CA VAL A 128 -10.94 -19.63 -14.77
C VAL A 128 -10.37 -19.07 -13.46
N LYS A 129 -9.05 -19.18 -13.28
CA LYS A 129 -8.38 -18.68 -12.08
C LYS A 129 -8.60 -17.17 -11.93
N PHE A 130 -8.98 -16.74 -10.72
CA PHE A 130 -9.15 -15.32 -10.39
C PHE A 130 -7.94 -14.47 -10.80
N GLU A 131 -6.73 -15.00 -10.63
CA GLU A 131 -5.48 -14.34 -11.04
C GLU A 131 -5.51 -13.91 -12.51
N SER A 132 -5.92 -14.82 -13.40
CA SER A 132 -5.99 -14.58 -14.84
C SER A 132 -7.08 -13.55 -15.16
N VAL A 133 -8.24 -13.66 -14.51
CA VAL A 133 -9.35 -12.73 -14.72
C VAL A 133 -8.97 -11.33 -14.21
N ALA A 134 -8.30 -11.23 -13.07
CA ALA A 134 -7.84 -9.95 -12.53
C ALA A 134 -6.74 -9.30 -13.38
N ARG A 135 -5.82 -10.08 -13.94
CA ARG A 135 -4.82 -9.60 -14.93
C ARG A 135 -5.48 -8.97 -16.15
N GLN A 136 -6.61 -9.51 -16.59
CA GLN A 136 -7.32 -9.06 -17.79
C GLN A 136 -8.27 -7.88 -17.54
N TYR A 137 -9.02 -7.91 -16.42
CA TYR A 137 -10.14 -6.99 -16.21
C TYR A 137 -9.90 -5.94 -15.14
N SER A 138 -8.97 -6.13 -14.20
CA SER A 138 -8.74 -5.13 -13.16
C SER A 138 -8.08 -3.89 -13.78
N MET A 139 -8.70 -2.73 -13.59
CA MET A 139 -8.22 -1.43 -14.04
C MET A 139 -7.23 -0.81 -13.04
N ASP A 140 -6.85 -1.57 -12.01
CA ASP A 140 -5.86 -1.17 -11.03
C ASP A 140 -4.53 -1.93 -11.26
N ARG A 141 -3.45 -1.39 -10.70
CA ARG A 141 -2.09 -1.95 -10.66
C ARG A 141 -2.01 -3.33 -10.04
N ASN A 142 -2.99 -3.73 -9.23
CA ASN A 142 -3.06 -5.09 -8.70
C ASN A 142 -3.25 -6.16 -9.81
N SER A 143 -3.69 -5.76 -11.00
CA SER A 143 -3.77 -6.63 -12.19
C SER A 143 -2.44 -7.33 -12.45
N THR A 144 -1.30 -6.64 -12.32
CA THR A 144 0.03 -7.24 -12.54
C THR A 144 0.39 -8.32 -11.51
N ARG A 145 -0.26 -8.29 -10.34
CA ARG A 145 -0.15 -9.27 -9.26
C ARG A 145 -1.36 -10.21 -9.19
N GLY A 146 -2.17 -10.25 -10.24
CA GLY A 146 -3.31 -11.18 -10.29
C GLY A 146 -4.44 -10.85 -9.34
N GLY A 147 -4.64 -9.57 -9.04
CA GLY A 147 -5.72 -9.13 -8.15
C GLY A 147 -5.30 -8.94 -6.69
N ASP A 148 -4.09 -9.34 -6.31
CA ASP A 148 -3.62 -9.28 -4.93
C ASP A 148 -3.45 -7.83 -4.42
N SER A 149 -4.16 -7.50 -3.35
CA SER A 149 -4.02 -6.24 -2.60
C SER A 149 -2.69 -6.10 -1.87
N GLY A 150 -2.04 -7.21 -1.53
CA GLY A 150 -1.01 -7.24 -0.50
C GLY A 150 -1.61 -7.04 0.89
N TRP A 151 -0.76 -7.10 1.91
CA TRP A 151 -1.20 -6.86 3.28
C TRP A 151 -1.39 -5.36 3.54
N PHE A 152 -2.56 -4.98 4.02
CA PHE A 152 -2.92 -3.59 4.36
C PHE A 152 -3.58 -3.49 5.74
N LYS A 153 -3.45 -2.32 6.36
CA LYS A 153 -4.13 -1.94 7.61
C LYS A 153 -5.47 -1.28 7.30
N LYS A 154 -6.39 -1.28 8.27
CA LYS A 154 -7.72 -0.65 8.14
C LYS A 154 -7.62 0.82 7.76
N GLU A 155 -6.66 1.52 8.36
CA GLU A 155 -6.44 2.96 8.24
C GLU A 155 -5.96 3.36 6.83
N LYS A 156 -5.48 2.39 6.04
CA LYS A 156 -5.08 2.59 4.65
C LYS A 156 -6.22 2.44 3.67
N THR A 157 -7.42 2.07 4.12
CA THR A 157 -8.62 1.90 3.27
C THR A 157 -9.77 2.80 3.68
N THR A 158 -10.76 2.93 2.79
CA THR A 158 -12.02 3.61 3.12
C THR A 158 -12.84 2.76 4.08
N ALA A 159 -13.57 3.40 5.00
CA ALA A 159 -14.45 2.72 5.95
C ALA A 159 -15.45 1.78 5.27
N ASP A 160 -16.07 2.21 4.17
CA ASP A 160 -17.07 1.42 3.44
C ASP A 160 -16.49 0.12 2.87
N PHE A 161 -15.36 0.21 2.17
CA PHE A 161 -14.66 -0.97 1.67
C PHE A 161 -14.24 -1.90 2.80
N TYR A 162 -13.66 -1.35 3.87
CA TYR A 162 -13.26 -2.13 5.05
C TYR A 162 -14.45 -2.88 5.67
N ASN A 163 -15.54 -2.16 5.93
CA ASN A 163 -16.76 -2.73 6.51
C ASN A 163 -17.31 -3.86 5.62
N ALA A 164 -17.32 -3.68 4.30
CA ALA A 164 -17.75 -4.69 3.35
C ALA A 164 -16.87 -5.96 3.40
N ILE A 165 -15.54 -5.83 3.39
CA ILE A 165 -14.65 -7.00 3.44
C ILE A 165 -14.66 -7.69 4.81
N THR A 166 -15.01 -7.01 5.89
CA THR A 166 -15.15 -7.63 7.22
C THR A 166 -16.57 -8.11 7.53
N ASN A 167 -17.54 -7.84 6.66
CA ASN A 167 -18.93 -8.23 6.87
C ASN A 167 -19.06 -9.77 6.88
N PRO A 168 -19.61 -10.38 7.94
CA PRO A 168 -19.75 -11.84 8.05
C PRO A 168 -20.73 -12.44 7.03
N LYS A 169 -21.56 -11.62 6.37
CA LYS A 169 -22.46 -12.05 5.29
C LYS A 169 -21.70 -12.67 4.11
N TYR A 170 -20.51 -12.15 3.79
CA TYR A 170 -19.74 -12.65 2.65
C TYR A 170 -18.77 -13.73 3.10
N LEU A 171 -18.93 -14.93 2.52
CA LEU A 171 -18.18 -16.12 2.87
C LEU A 171 -16.73 -16.07 2.35
N ALA A 172 -15.87 -16.89 2.95
CA ALA A 172 -14.51 -17.06 2.47
C ALA A 172 -14.51 -17.68 1.06
N ASN A 173 -13.58 -17.23 0.21
CA ASN A 173 -13.40 -17.65 -1.19
C ASN A 173 -14.57 -17.36 -2.15
N GLU A 174 -15.69 -16.84 -1.66
CA GLU A 174 -16.76 -16.31 -2.51
C GLU A 174 -16.36 -14.95 -3.10
N THR A 175 -16.72 -14.72 -4.36
CA THR A 175 -16.55 -13.41 -5.01
C THR A 175 -17.81 -12.59 -4.87
N PHE A 176 -17.71 -11.41 -4.26
CA PHE A 176 -18.84 -10.49 -4.05
C PHE A 176 -18.51 -9.09 -4.55
N GLU A 177 -19.55 -8.27 -4.73
CA GLU A 177 -19.41 -6.91 -5.24
C GLU A 177 -19.32 -5.90 -4.10
N ILE A 178 -18.52 -4.84 -4.32
CA ILE A 178 -18.48 -3.66 -3.47
C ILE A 178 -18.60 -2.44 -4.38
N ASP A 179 -19.54 -1.55 -4.05
CA ASP A 179 -19.78 -0.32 -4.78
C ASP A 179 -19.48 0.88 -3.89
N LEU A 180 -18.66 1.80 -4.39
CA LEU A 180 -18.40 3.10 -3.78
C LEU A 180 -18.79 4.18 -4.80
N PRO A 181 -20.11 4.40 -5.01
CA PRO A 181 -20.62 5.26 -6.08
C PRO A 181 -20.15 6.70 -5.95
N GLU A 182 -19.98 7.22 -4.73
CA GLU A 182 -19.46 8.59 -4.50
C GLU A 182 -18.05 8.81 -5.09
N LYS A 183 -17.30 7.73 -5.31
CA LYS A 183 -15.95 7.75 -5.89
C LYS A 183 -15.91 7.20 -7.32
N ASN A 184 -17.04 6.77 -7.87
CA ASN A 184 -17.12 5.99 -9.10
C ASN A 184 -16.24 4.73 -9.06
N TRP A 185 -16.15 4.06 -7.90
CA TRP A 185 -15.31 2.87 -7.75
C TRP A 185 -16.14 1.62 -7.55
N TYR A 186 -15.84 0.59 -8.35
CA TYR A 186 -16.59 -0.65 -8.37
C TYR A 186 -15.64 -1.83 -8.28
N TYR A 187 -15.91 -2.77 -7.38
CA TYR A 187 -15.05 -3.91 -7.12
C TYR A 187 -15.79 -5.23 -7.24
N LEU A 188 -15.03 -6.26 -7.61
CA LEU A 188 -15.30 -7.66 -7.27
C LEU A 188 -14.20 -8.10 -6.31
N VAL A 189 -14.56 -8.63 -5.15
CA VAL A 189 -13.62 -8.97 -4.08
C VAL A 189 -13.79 -10.41 -3.67
N ARG A 190 -12.67 -11.08 -3.36
CA ARG A 190 -12.63 -12.44 -2.82
C ARG A 190 -11.80 -12.48 -1.55
N LYS A 191 -12.40 -12.99 -0.46
CA LYS A 191 -11.74 -13.16 0.84
C LYS A 191 -11.01 -14.50 0.90
N ASN A 192 -9.77 -14.53 0.46
CA ASN A 192 -8.92 -15.73 0.40
C ASN A 192 -7.78 -15.74 1.43
N TYR A 193 -7.71 -14.76 2.33
CA TYR A 193 -6.70 -14.69 3.38
C TYR A 193 -7.33 -14.41 4.75
N THR A 194 -6.82 -15.09 5.77
CA THR A 194 -7.17 -14.83 7.17
C THR A 194 -6.53 -13.52 7.65
N PRO A 195 -7.29 -12.59 8.25
CA PRO A 195 -6.70 -11.41 8.88
C PRO A 195 -5.63 -11.82 9.90
N THR A 196 -4.45 -11.22 9.81
CA THR A 196 -3.28 -11.64 10.60
C THR A 196 -2.66 -10.43 11.28
N SER A 197 -2.31 -10.56 12.56
CA SER A 197 -1.54 -9.53 13.25
C SER A 197 -0.06 -9.71 12.91
N LEU A 198 0.51 -8.75 12.19
CA LEU A 198 1.89 -8.75 11.74
C LEU A 198 2.76 -7.94 12.70
N ASN A 199 3.99 -8.40 12.93
CA ASN A 199 4.97 -7.59 13.63
C ASN A 199 5.45 -6.47 12.69
N GLU A 200 5.46 -5.26 13.22
CA GLU A 200 5.95 -4.06 12.55
C GLU A 200 7.04 -3.40 13.39
N ILE A 201 8.00 -2.79 12.71
CA ILE A 201 8.98 -1.91 13.32
C ILE A 201 8.94 -0.57 12.61
N LEU A 202 9.00 0.50 13.38
CA LEU A 202 9.16 1.85 12.88
C LEU A 202 10.66 2.17 12.85
N ILE A 203 11.14 2.53 11.67
CA ILE A 203 12.55 2.81 11.42
C ILE A 203 12.72 4.30 11.18
N LEU A 204 13.60 4.93 11.93
CA LEU A 204 14.18 6.22 11.57
C LEU A 204 15.37 5.96 10.63
N VAL A 205 15.33 6.60 9.46
CA VAL A 205 16.40 6.54 8.47
C VAL A 205 17.09 7.89 8.38
N GLU A 206 18.38 7.91 8.72
CA GLU A 206 19.24 9.09 8.73
C GLU A 206 20.36 8.93 7.70
N LYS A 207 20.82 10.05 7.14
CA LYS A 207 21.97 10.12 6.22
C LYS A 207 23.13 10.84 6.90
N GLU A 208 24.28 10.19 6.95
CA GLU A 208 25.50 10.74 7.56
C GLU A 208 26.57 10.88 6.48
N SER A 209 27.00 12.11 6.20
CA SER A 209 28.04 12.39 5.21
C SER A 209 29.40 11.87 5.68
N LEU A 210 30.10 11.17 4.79
CA LEU A 210 31.50 10.81 4.96
C LEU A 210 32.33 12.00 4.48
N ARG A 211 32.60 12.96 5.36
CA ARG A 211 33.52 14.07 5.05
C ARG A 211 34.93 13.55 4.85
#